data_AF-A0A966S3Z3-F1
#
_entry.id   AF-A0A966S3Z3-F1
#
_cell.length_a   1.000
_cell.length_b   1.000
_cell.length_c   1.000
_cell.angle_alpha   90.00
_cell.angle_beta   90.00
_cell.angle_gamma   90.00
#
_symmetry.space_group_name_H-M   'P 1'
#
loop_
_entity.id
_entity.type
_entity.pdbx_description
1 polymer ?
#
loop_
_entity_poly.entity_id
_entity_poly.type
_entity_poly.pdbx_seq_one_letter_code
_entity_poly.pdbx_strand_id
1 'polypeptide(L)'
;MKSLFLSLLCVFSELFNPDPDLKAAKNISAKVLNSYPQLEGRGVGKEEDWIYVQFQTKKEIDFQNAKKLTESVVCFILNHSGETKKAVKGCLIYKDANDGDFYQIPLDSKEIKAIKL
;
A
#
# COMPACT_ATOMS: atom_id res chain seq x y z
N MET A 1 -11.91 -32.99 2.38
CA MET A 1 -11.37 -32.37 1.14
C MET A 1 -12.21 -31.15 0.82
N LYS A 2 -11.68 -29.94 1.03
CA LYS A 2 -12.29 -28.69 0.54
C LYS A 2 -11.18 -27.88 -0.12
N SER A 3 -11.28 -27.86 -1.45
CA SER A 3 -10.66 -27.00 -2.46
C SER A 3 -9.55 -26.05 -2.02
N LEU A 4 -8.33 -26.35 -2.47
CA LEU A 4 -7.17 -25.45 -2.55
C LEU A 4 -6.85 -25.12 -4.02
N PHE A 5 -7.87 -24.95 -4.87
CA PHE A 5 -7.69 -24.76 -6.32
C PHE A 5 -8.16 -23.41 -6.87
N LEU A 6 -8.26 -22.38 -6.02
CA LEU A 6 -8.68 -21.04 -6.44
C LEU A 6 -7.76 -19.90 -5.96
N SER A 7 -6.51 -20.19 -5.61
CA SER A 7 -5.51 -19.14 -5.30
C SER A 7 -4.52 -18.89 -6.44
N LEU A 8 -4.45 -19.79 -7.43
CA LEU A 8 -3.42 -19.71 -8.49
C LEU A 8 -3.80 -18.79 -9.65
N LEU A 9 -5.08 -18.50 -9.88
CA LEU A 9 -5.53 -17.71 -11.04
C LEU A 9 -5.31 -16.19 -10.92
N CYS A 10 -5.16 -15.66 -9.70
CA CYS A 10 -4.93 -14.22 -9.49
C CYS A 10 -3.45 -13.82 -9.75
N VAL A 11 -2.52 -14.77 -9.68
CA VAL A 11 -1.09 -14.53 -9.92
C VAL A 11 -0.77 -14.40 -11.43
N PHE A 12 -1.61 -14.97 -12.31
CA PHE A 12 -1.35 -14.97 -13.76
C PHE A 12 -1.86 -13.72 -14.50
N SER A 13 -2.79 -12.95 -13.93
CA SER A 13 -3.32 -11.74 -14.58
C SER A 13 -2.28 -10.62 -14.69
N GLU A 14 -1.33 -10.56 -13.74
CA GLU A 14 -0.26 -9.55 -13.72
C GLU A 14 0.87 -9.83 -14.73
N LEU A 15 0.96 -11.06 -15.26
CA LEU A 15 2.04 -11.49 -16.16
C LEU A 15 1.85 -11.04 -17.62
N PHE A 16 0.62 -10.71 -18.05
CA PHE A 16 0.32 -10.47 -19.46
C PHE A 16 -0.07 -9.03 -19.82
N ASN A 17 -0.34 -8.17 -18.83
CA ASN A 17 -0.45 -6.71 -19.01
C ASN A 17 -0.32 -6.03 -17.63
N PRO A 18 0.91 -5.73 -17.17
CA PRO A 18 1.08 -5.09 -15.87
C PRO A 18 0.51 -3.68 -15.94
N ASP A 19 -0.54 -3.42 -15.17
CA ASP A 19 -1.05 -2.08 -14.97
C ASP A 19 0.11 -1.20 -14.45
N PRO A 20 0.53 -0.17 -15.22
CA PRO A 20 1.71 0.62 -14.88
C PRO A 20 1.53 1.36 -13.55
N ASP A 21 0.29 1.63 -13.17
CA ASP A 21 -0.02 2.30 -11.92
C ASP A 21 0.12 1.31 -10.74
N LEU A 22 -0.33 0.06 -10.89
CA LEU A 22 -0.08 -1.00 -9.90
C LEU A 22 1.42 -1.31 -9.77
N LYS A 23 2.16 -1.30 -10.87
CA LYS A 23 3.63 -1.45 -10.84
C LYS A 23 4.29 -0.31 -10.05
N ALA A 24 3.85 0.93 -10.25
CA ALA A 24 4.33 2.08 -9.48
C ALA A 24 4.00 1.92 -7.98
N ALA A 25 2.79 1.50 -7.65
CA ALA A 25 2.39 1.23 -6.26
C ALA A 25 3.23 0.14 -5.58
N LYS A 26 3.56 -0.94 -6.30
CA LYS A 26 4.46 -1.99 -5.78
C LYS A 26 5.85 -1.45 -5.47
N ASN A 27 6.40 -0.59 -6.33
CA ASN A 27 7.69 0.06 -6.09
C ASN A 27 7.64 0.96 -4.85
N ILE A 28 6.58 1.78 -4.72
CA ILE A 28 6.36 2.63 -3.54
C ILE A 28 6.28 1.76 -2.29
N SER A 29 5.49 0.68 -2.33
CA SER A 29 5.37 -0.27 -1.23
C SER A 29 6.73 -0.85 -0.84
N ALA A 30 7.53 -1.32 -1.80
CA ALA A 30 8.86 -1.86 -1.51
C ALA A 30 9.80 -0.83 -0.87
N LYS A 31 9.74 0.43 -1.32
CA LYS A 31 10.55 1.52 -0.77
C LYS A 31 10.15 1.88 0.65
N VAL A 32 8.85 1.96 0.94
CA VAL A 32 8.33 2.13 2.29
C VAL A 32 8.80 1.00 3.20
N LEU A 33 8.67 -0.26 2.78
CA LEU A 33 9.07 -1.41 3.59
C LEU A 33 10.57 -1.42 3.91
N ASN A 34 11.41 -0.95 2.98
CA ASN A 34 12.85 -0.78 3.23
C ASN A 34 13.16 0.32 4.26
N SER A 35 12.38 1.40 4.30
CA SER A 35 12.55 2.49 5.26
C SER A 35 11.88 2.25 6.61
N TYR A 36 10.86 1.40 6.65
CA TYR A 36 10.06 1.10 7.84
C TYR A 36 10.06 -0.42 8.11
N PRO A 37 11.16 -1.00 8.62
CA PRO A 37 11.32 -2.45 8.78
C PRO A 37 10.34 -3.09 9.78
N GLN A 38 9.68 -2.29 10.62
CA GLN A 38 8.57 -2.73 11.48
C GLN A 38 7.28 -3.06 10.71
N LEU A 39 7.25 -2.83 9.40
CA LEU A 39 6.10 -3.07 8.52
C LEU A 39 6.25 -4.32 7.67
N GLU A 40 5.12 -4.85 7.25
CA GLU A 40 4.95 -5.91 6.27
C GLU A 40 3.95 -5.47 5.20
N GLY A 41 4.27 -5.78 3.94
CA GLY A 41 3.38 -5.49 2.82
C GLY A 41 2.24 -6.50 2.77
N ARG A 42 1.01 -6.00 2.74
CA ARG A 42 -0.20 -6.83 2.61
C ARG A 42 -0.70 -6.91 1.16
N GLY A 43 -0.40 -5.89 0.37
CA GLY A 43 -0.74 -5.86 -1.05
C GLY A 43 -0.83 -4.46 -1.60
N VAL A 44 -1.14 -4.40 -2.89
CA VAL A 44 -1.56 -3.19 -3.58
C VAL A 44 -2.87 -3.49 -4.30
N GLY A 45 -3.75 -2.50 -4.42
CA GLY A 45 -4.99 -2.63 -5.16
C GLY A 45 -5.36 -1.34 -5.88
N LYS A 46 -6.32 -1.45 -6.80
CA LYS A 46 -6.77 -0.35 -7.64
C LYS A 46 -8.29 -0.28 -7.60
N GLU A 47 -8.76 0.92 -7.31
CA GLU A 47 -10.13 1.39 -7.51
C GLU A 47 -10.15 2.32 -8.73
N GLU A 48 -11.33 2.74 -9.21
CA GLU A 48 -11.46 3.51 -10.47
C GLU A 48 -10.47 4.70 -10.56
N ASP A 49 -10.47 5.58 -9.55
CA ASP A 49 -9.70 6.83 -9.55
C ASP A 49 -8.50 6.86 -8.58
N TRP A 50 -8.18 5.73 -7.96
CA TRP A 50 -7.14 5.69 -6.94
C TRP A 50 -6.59 4.28 -6.76
N ILE A 51 -5.35 4.24 -6.33
CA ILE A 51 -4.61 3.01 -6.05
C ILE A 51 -4.22 3.06 -4.61
N TYR A 52 -4.02 1.92 -3.99
CA TYR A 52 -3.64 1.91 -2.60
C TYR A 52 -2.53 0.90 -2.34
N VAL A 53 -1.71 1.25 -1.37
CA VAL A 53 -0.71 0.34 -0.78
C VAL A 53 -1.19 -0.01 0.64
N GLN A 54 -1.11 -1.28 1.00
CA GLN A 54 -1.53 -1.78 2.30
C GLN A 54 -0.34 -2.32 3.09
N PHE A 55 -0.30 -1.95 4.37
CA PHE A 55 0.72 -2.38 5.30
C PHE A 55 0.11 -2.88 6.60
N GLN A 56 0.86 -3.74 7.27
CA GLN A 56 0.59 -4.20 8.63
C GLN A 56 1.86 -4.05 9.47
N THR A 57 1.72 -3.84 10.77
CA THR A 57 2.85 -3.84 11.68
C THR A 57 3.21 -5.26 12.11
N LYS A 58 4.50 -5.58 12.16
CA LYS A 58 5.02 -6.88 12.61
C LYS A 58 4.69 -7.21 14.07
N LYS A 59 4.42 -6.18 14.85
CA LYS A 59 4.02 -6.26 16.26
C LYS A 59 2.77 -5.44 16.44
N GLU A 60 1.92 -5.89 17.33
CA GLU A 60 0.77 -5.11 17.76
C GLU A 60 1.26 -3.81 18.41
N ILE A 61 0.67 -2.70 17.99
CA ILE A 61 0.92 -1.37 18.54
C ILE A 61 -0.43 -0.71 18.82
N ASP A 62 -0.48 0.16 19.83
CA ASP A 62 -1.71 0.89 20.11
C ASP A 62 -2.08 1.87 18.99
N PHE A 63 -3.34 2.29 18.99
CA PHE A 63 -3.90 3.16 17.97
C PHE A 63 -3.15 4.50 17.80
N GLN A 64 -2.62 5.09 18.88
CA GLN A 64 -1.91 6.36 18.80
C GLN A 64 -0.56 6.20 18.10
N ASN A 65 0.15 5.11 18.38
CA ASN A 65 1.40 4.77 17.70
C ASN A 65 1.17 4.33 16.25
N ALA A 66 0.09 3.61 15.96
CA ALA A 66 -0.32 3.30 14.60
C ALA A 66 -0.55 4.57 13.78
N LYS A 67 -1.29 5.54 14.34
CA LYS A 67 -1.53 6.84 13.68
C LYS A 67 -0.22 7.59 13.35
N LYS A 68 0.69 7.72 14.31
CA LYS A 68 1.99 8.40 14.10
C LYS A 68 2.84 7.69 13.04
N LEU A 69 2.82 6.37 13.03
CA LEU A 69 3.55 5.57 12.07
C LEU A 69 2.99 5.80 10.66
N THR A 70 1.67 5.77 10.49
CA THR A 70 1.08 5.99 9.17
C THR A 70 1.26 7.43 8.69
N GLU A 71 1.17 8.44 9.58
CA GLU A 71 1.52 9.83 9.26
C GLU A 71 2.97 9.94 8.77
N SER A 72 3.90 9.24 9.42
CA SER A 72 5.30 9.21 9.01
C SER A 72 5.48 8.60 7.62
N VAL A 73 4.79 7.50 7.32
CA VAL A 73 4.82 6.85 6.00
C VAL A 73 4.22 7.77 4.92
N VAL A 74 3.09 8.42 5.21
CA VAL A 74 2.47 9.39 4.29
C VAL A 74 3.43 10.53 3.99
N CYS A 75 4.04 11.12 5.02
CA CYS A 75 5.05 12.16 4.86
C CYS A 75 6.26 11.67 4.06
N PHE A 76 6.72 10.45 4.29
CA PHE A 76 7.80 9.85 3.52
C PHE A 76 7.45 9.77 2.02
N ILE A 77 6.27 9.27 1.66
CA ILE A 77 5.82 9.21 0.27
C ILE A 77 5.71 10.63 -0.32
N LEU A 78 5.12 11.57 0.41
CA LEU A 78 4.94 12.95 -0.03
C LEU A 78 6.28 13.68 -0.26
N ASN A 79 7.26 13.47 0.62
CA ASN A 79 8.59 14.08 0.49
C ASN A 79 9.33 13.65 -0.78
N HIS A 80 9.01 12.48 -1.33
CA HIS A 80 9.58 11.96 -2.58
C HIS A 80 8.64 12.11 -3.78
N SER A 81 7.47 12.70 -3.57
CA SER A 81 6.49 13.03 -4.63
C SER A 81 6.75 14.39 -5.30
N GLY A 82 7.74 15.15 -4.83
CA GLY A 82 8.11 16.46 -5.39
C GLY A 82 6.99 17.49 -5.25
N GLU A 83 6.55 18.07 -6.36
CA GLU A 83 5.46 19.06 -6.41
C GLU A 83 4.07 18.42 -6.25
N THR A 84 4.01 17.09 -6.28
CA THR A 84 2.78 16.30 -6.38
C THR A 84 2.16 16.00 -5.01
N LYS A 85 1.96 17.04 -4.19
CA LYS A 85 1.37 16.91 -2.85
C LYS A 85 -0.04 16.31 -2.84
N LYS A 86 -0.69 16.22 -4.00
CA LYS A 86 -2.00 15.57 -4.23
C LYS A 86 -1.90 14.05 -4.43
N ALA A 87 -0.69 13.50 -4.51
CA ALA A 87 -0.49 12.10 -4.82
C ALA A 87 -0.95 11.15 -3.71
N VAL A 88 -1.05 11.63 -2.46
CA VAL A 88 -1.64 10.87 -1.34
C VAL A 88 -3.01 11.48 -0.99
N LYS A 89 -4.08 10.69 -1.04
CA LYS A 89 -5.45 11.13 -0.72
C LYS A 89 -5.76 11.11 0.78
N GLY A 90 -4.94 10.39 1.56
CA GLY A 90 -5.10 10.26 3.00
C GLY A 90 -4.49 8.97 3.54
N CYS A 91 -5.05 8.48 4.64
CA CYS A 91 -4.70 7.23 5.30
C CYS A 91 -5.98 6.64 5.89
N LEU A 92 -6.19 5.33 5.70
CA LEU A 92 -7.31 4.59 6.26
C LEU A 92 -6.75 3.45 7.14
N ILE A 93 -7.15 3.41 8.40
CA ILE A 93 -6.79 2.32 9.32
C ILE A 93 -8.00 1.39 9.42
N TYR A 94 -7.76 0.11 9.12
CA TYR A 94 -8.77 -0.94 9.13
C TYR A 94 -8.43 -1.96 10.20
N LYS A 95 -9.50 -2.56 10.74
CA LYS A 95 -9.40 -3.70 11.64
C LYS A 95 -10.02 -4.90 10.97
N ASP A 96 -9.19 -5.84 10.52
CA ASP A 96 -9.67 -7.12 10.01
C ASP A 96 -9.93 -8.06 11.19
N ALA A 97 -11.04 -8.81 11.13
CA ALA A 97 -11.36 -9.80 12.15
C ALA A 97 -10.43 -11.02 12.12
N ASN A 98 -9.80 -11.30 10.99
CA ASN A 98 -8.93 -12.47 10.77
C ASN A 98 -7.46 -12.10 10.63
N ASP A 99 -7.18 -10.92 10.06
CA ASP A 99 -5.84 -10.47 9.70
C ASP A 99 -5.28 -9.38 10.63
N GLY A 100 -6.03 -8.93 11.63
CA GLY A 100 -5.58 -7.90 12.58
C GLY A 100 -5.66 -6.47 12.01
N ASP A 101 -5.03 -5.53 12.69
CA ASP A 101 -5.03 -4.12 12.27
C ASP A 101 -4.07 -3.92 11.09
N PHE A 102 -4.57 -3.31 10.02
CA PHE A 102 -3.80 -2.93 8.85
C PHE A 102 -4.19 -1.52 8.42
N TYR A 103 -3.35 -0.88 7.63
CA TYR A 103 -3.67 0.45 7.12
C TYR A 103 -3.31 0.58 5.65
N GLN A 104 -4.09 1.43 5.01
CA GLN A 104 -4.12 1.63 3.58
C GLN A 104 -3.81 3.08 3.28
N ILE A 105 -2.86 3.29 2.37
CA ILE A 105 -2.49 4.62 1.90
C ILE A 105 -3.04 4.78 0.48
N PRO A 106 -4.19 5.47 0.31
CA PRO A 106 -4.71 5.81 -1.00
C PRO A 106 -3.83 6.82 -1.71
N LEU A 107 -3.52 6.52 -2.96
CA LEU A 107 -2.71 7.27 -3.89
C LEU A 107 -3.55 7.64 -5.12
N ASP A 108 -3.38 8.85 -5.63
CA ASP A 108 -4.03 9.24 -6.88
C ASP A 108 -3.39 8.53 -8.08
N SER A 109 -4.19 7.81 -8.87
CA SER A 109 -3.70 7.01 -9.98
C SER A 109 -3.07 7.85 -11.10
N LYS A 110 -3.46 9.13 -11.24
CA LYS A 110 -2.89 10.05 -12.24
C LYS A 110 -1.52 10.57 -11.82
N GLU A 111 -1.29 10.66 -10.52
CA GLU A 111 -0.09 11.28 -9.93
C GLU A 111 0.97 10.25 -9.50
N ILE A 112 0.59 8.98 -9.30
CA ILE A 112 1.48 7.94 -8.76
C ILE A 112 2.76 7.72 -9.59
N LYS A 113 2.70 7.97 -10.90
CA LYS A 113 3.84 7.87 -11.82
C LYS A 113 4.89 8.96 -11.61
N ALA A 114 4.52 10.09 -10.99
CA ALA A 114 5.42 11.19 -10.70
C ALA A 114 6.22 10.96 -9.40
N ILE A 115 5.82 9.99 -8.56
CA ILE A 115 6.51 9.67 -7.30
C ILE A 115 7.83 8.95 -7.62
N LYS A 116 8.97 9.59 -7.28
CA LYS A 116 10.32 9.06 -7.51
C LYS A 116 10.94 8.62 -6.17
N LEU A 117 10.58 7.42 -5.71
CA LEU A 117 11.14 6.78 -4.52
C LEU A 117 12.34 5.86 -4.83
#